data_AF-A0A8C2RQ11-F1
#
_entry.id   AF-A0A8C2RQ11-F1
#
_cell.length_a   1.000
_cell.length_b   1.000
_cell.length_c   1.000
_cell.angle_alpha   90.00
_cell.angle_beta   90.00
_cell.angle_gamma   90.00
#
_symmetry.space_group_name_H-M   'P 1'
#
loop_
_entity.id
_entity.type
_entity.pdbx_description
1 polymer ?
#
loop_
_entity_poly.entity_id
_entity_poly.type
_entity_poly.pdbx_seq_one_letter_code
_entity_poly.pdbx_strand_id
1 'polypeptide(L)'
;MAKNGIKKPRSQRYESLKRVGPKFLRNMCFAKKHNKKGLKKMQANNAKAMSARAEAVKARVKPKGIKPKMPTGGSRKLSRLAYIAHPKLGKCAPARTTKDLRLCRPKSQAKTPTKAKPPAAAAPAAKGAQTPTKAPE
;
A
#
# COMPACT_ATOMS: atom_id res chain seq x y z
N MET A 1 7.81 59.87 7.70
CA MET A 1 8.03 58.50 7.18
C MET A 1 6.69 57.92 6.74
N ALA A 2 6.55 57.53 5.47
CA ALA A 2 5.28 57.02 4.93
C ALA A 2 4.95 55.63 5.51
N LYS A 3 3.90 55.56 6.34
CA LYS A 3 3.52 54.36 7.11
C LYS A 3 2.76 53.30 6.30
N ASN A 4 2.29 53.63 5.10
CA ASN A 4 1.46 52.74 4.26
C ASN A 4 2.18 52.47 2.94
N GLY A 5 2.63 51.23 2.73
CA GLY A 5 3.29 50.83 1.48
C GLY A 5 2.34 50.91 0.27
N ILE A 6 2.89 51.32 -0.88
CA ILE A 6 2.14 51.44 -2.14
C ILE A 6 1.62 50.06 -2.56
N LYS A 7 0.31 49.84 -2.43
CA LYS A 7 -0.33 48.58 -2.80
C LYS A 7 -0.63 48.57 -4.30
N LYS A 8 -0.36 47.43 -4.94
CA LYS A 8 -0.80 47.16 -6.30
C LYS A 8 -2.33 47.05 -6.34
N PRO A 9 -2.99 47.45 -7.44
CA PRO A 9 -4.43 47.26 -7.59
C PRO A 9 -4.79 45.77 -7.55
N ARG A 10 -5.96 45.46 -7.01
CA ARG A 10 -6.46 44.08 -6.93
C ARG A 10 -6.86 43.59 -8.32
N SER A 11 -6.21 42.54 -8.81
CA SER A 11 -6.64 41.87 -10.04
C SER A 11 -7.88 41.01 -9.79
N GLN A 12 -8.79 41.00 -10.77
CA GLN A 12 -10.03 40.21 -10.74
C GLN A 12 -10.07 39.31 -11.97
N ARG A 13 -10.56 38.05 -11.82
CA ARG A 13 -10.60 37.08 -12.92
C ARG A 13 -11.44 37.55 -14.11
N TYR A 14 -12.51 38.29 -13.85
CA TYR A 14 -13.38 38.87 -14.86
C TYR A 14 -13.48 40.38 -14.65
N GLU A 15 -12.87 41.15 -15.55
CA GLU A 15 -12.92 42.61 -15.54
C GLU A 15 -14.15 43.14 -16.30
N SER A 16 -14.45 44.42 -16.09
CA SER A 16 -15.58 45.09 -16.76
C SER A 16 -15.28 45.36 -18.24
N LEU A 17 -16.31 45.29 -19.09
CA LEU A 17 -16.20 45.56 -20.52
C LEU A 17 -16.54 47.03 -20.89
N LYS A 18 -16.43 47.97 -19.93
CA LYS A 18 -16.95 49.36 -20.06
C LYS A 18 -16.30 50.19 -21.19
N ARG A 19 -15.12 49.80 -21.68
CA ARG A 19 -14.38 50.48 -22.76
C ARG A 19 -14.42 49.73 -24.10
N VAL A 20 -15.12 48.60 -24.14
CA VAL A 20 -15.20 47.78 -25.36
C VAL A 20 -16.19 48.42 -26.33
N GLY A 21 -15.87 48.39 -27.62
CA GLY A 21 -16.65 49.05 -28.66
C GLY A 21 -18.13 48.62 -28.70
N PRO A 22 -19.09 49.55 -28.89
CA PRO A 22 -20.52 49.24 -28.86
C PRO A 22 -20.96 48.17 -29.88
N LYS A 23 -20.39 48.19 -31.09
CA LYS A 23 -20.66 47.20 -32.14
C LYS A 23 -20.32 45.77 -31.69
N PHE A 24 -19.18 45.62 -31.01
CA PHE A 24 -18.74 44.33 -30.48
C PHE A 24 -19.62 43.88 -29.31
N LEU A 25 -19.90 44.78 -28.37
CA LEU A 25 -20.76 44.47 -27.22
C LEU A 25 -22.15 44.02 -27.66
N ARG A 26 -22.72 44.67 -28.67
CA ARG A 26 -24.02 44.33 -29.22
C ARG A 26 -24.03 42.91 -29.80
N ASN A 27 -23.03 42.57 -30.63
CA ASN A 27 -22.90 41.21 -31.17
C ASN A 27 -22.70 40.15 -30.06
N MET A 28 -21.82 40.39 -29.09
CA MET A 28 -21.58 39.47 -27.98
C MET A 28 -22.85 39.25 -27.13
N CYS A 29 -23.62 40.31 -26.88
CA CYS A 29 -24.90 40.21 -26.18
C CYS A 29 -25.91 39.37 -26.97
N PHE A 30 -25.99 39.53 -28.30
CA PHE A 30 -26.83 38.69 -29.15
C PHE A 30 -26.43 37.21 -29.11
N ALA A 31 -25.14 36.91 -29.22
CA ALA A 31 -24.64 35.54 -29.10
C ALA A 31 -25.05 34.93 -27.74
N LYS A 32 -24.78 35.64 -26.65
CA LYS A 32 -25.17 35.22 -25.29
C LYS A 32 -26.69 35.03 -25.14
N LYS A 33 -27.50 35.90 -25.74
CA LYS A 33 -28.97 35.82 -25.74
C LYS A 33 -29.48 34.54 -26.41
N HIS A 34 -28.83 34.09 -27.48
CA HIS A 34 -29.29 32.94 -28.28
C HIS A 34 -28.64 31.60 -27.93
N ASN A 35 -27.74 31.54 -26.94
CA ASN A 35 -27.07 30.30 -26.51
C ASN A 35 -28.03 29.16 -26.15
N LYS A 36 -29.24 29.48 -25.65
CA LYS A 36 -30.25 28.47 -25.30
C LYS A 36 -30.72 27.63 -26.50
N LYS A 37 -30.65 28.18 -27.73
CA LYS A 37 -31.09 27.48 -28.95
C LYS A 37 -30.30 26.21 -29.24
N GLY A 38 -29.01 26.17 -28.87
CA GLY A 38 -28.11 25.04 -29.12
C GLY A 38 -28.01 24.03 -27.97
N LEU A 39 -28.73 24.23 -26.87
CA LEU A 39 -28.48 23.53 -25.61
C LEU A 39 -28.66 22.01 -25.73
N LYS A 40 -29.73 21.54 -26.40
CA LYS A 40 -30.00 20.10 -26.58
C LYS A 40 -28.90 19.40 -27.38
N LYS A 41 -28.40 20.04 -28.45
CA LYS A 41 -27.30 19.51 -29.27
C LYS A 41 -26.01 19.40 -28.47
N MET A 42 -25.70 20.44 -27.68
CA MET A 42 -24.54 20.47 -26.78
C MET A 42 -24.64 19.37 -25.71
N GLN A 43 -25.80 19.19 -25.09
CA GLN A 43 -26.00 18.17 -24.06
C GLN A 43 -25.78 16.76 -24.62
N ALA A 44 -26.35 16.46 -25.79
CA ALA A 44 -26.16 15.16 -26.44
C ALA A 44 -24.69 14.90 -26.79
N ASN A 45 -23.97 15.91 -27.30
CA ASN A 45 -22.54 15.77 -27.59
C ASN A 45 -21.71 15.54 -26.31
N ASN A 46 -21.99 16.31 -25.26
CA ASN A 46 -21.32 16.15 -23.96
C ASN A 46 -21.59 14.77 -23.35
N ALA A 47 -22.82 14.27 -23.43
CA ALA A 47 -23.15 12.92 -22.97
C ALA A 47 -22.37 11.85 -23.74
N LYS A 48 -22.28 11.97 -25.06
CA LYS A 48 -21.45 11.08 -25.91
C LYS A 48 -19.97 11.15 -25.54
N ALA A 49 -19.44 12.34 -25.25
CA ALA A 49 -18.05 12.49 -24.83
C ALA A 49 -17.78 11.86 -23.45
N MET A 50 -18.73 11.97 -22.52
CA MET A 50 -18.61 11.36 -21.18
C MET A 50 -18.72 9.84 -21.25
N SER A 51 -19.63 9.29 -22.06
CA SER A 51 -19.72 7.84 -22.24
C SER A 51 -18.46 7.26 -22.89
N ALA A 52 -17.90 7.93 -23.91
CA ALA A 52 -16.63 7.53 -24.51
C ALA A 52 -15.47 7.54 -23.50
N ARG A 53 -15.40 8.55 -22.63
CA ARG A 53 -14.41 8.61 -21.54
C ARG A 53 -14.62 7.48 -20.53
N ALA A 54 -15.86 7.17 -20.17
CA ALA A 54 -16.17 6.08 -19.25
C ALA A 54 -15.72 4.73 -19.81
N GLU A 55 -15.97 4.44 -21.08
CA GLU A 55 -15.52 3.23 -21.74
C GLU A 55 -13.99 3.16 -21.85
N ALA A 56 -13.31 4.28 -22.15
CA ALA A 56 -11.85 4.33 -22.16
C ALA A 56 -11.25 4.03 -20.77
N VAL A 57 -11.83 4.58 -19.70
CA VAL A 57 -11.42 4.26 -18.31
C VAL A 57 -11.67 2.80 -18.00
N LYS A 58 -12.85 2.27 -18.36
CA LYS A 58 -13.21 0.86 -18.16
C LYS A 58 -12.25 -0.09 -18.90
N ALA A 59 -11.87 0.24 -20.13
CA ALA A 59 -10.89 -0.52 -20.91
C ALA A 59 -9.49 -0.45 -20.28
N ARG A 60 -9.09 0.70 -19.72
CA ARG A 60 -7.82 0.81 -18.98
C ARG A 60 -7.82 0.02 -17.67
N VAL A 61 -8.96 -0.02 -16.96
CA VAL A 61 -9.13 -0.79 -15.71
C VAL A 61 -9.21 -2.29 -15.97
N LYS A 62 -9.72 -2.69 -17.14
CA LYS A 62 -9.64 -4.07 -17.64
C LYS A 62 -8.56 -4.16 -18.73
N PRO A 63 -7.26 -3.99 -18.40
CA PRO A 63 -6.24 -4.16 -19.42
C PRO A 63 -6.32 -5.60 -19.93
N LYS A 64 -6.75 -5.76 -21.18
CA LYS A 64 -6.52 -7.01 -21.93
C LYS A 64 -5.02 -7.28 -21.82
N GLY A 65 -4.66 -8.51 -21.46
CA GLY A 65 -3.34 -8.91 -20.95
C GLY A 65 -2.17 -8.64 -21.89
N ILE A 66 -1.84 -7.37 -22.10
CA ILE A 66 -0.58 -6.93 -22.69
C ILE A 66 0.45 -7.19 -21.60
N LYS A 67 1.30 -8.20 -21.81
CA LYS A 67 2.37 -8.56 -20.90
C LYS A 67 3.22 -7.32 -20.66
N PRO A 68 3.22 -6.72 -19.45
CA PRO A 68 4.05 -5.57 -19.18
C PRO A 68 5.50 -6.04 -19.26
N LYS A 69 6.22 -5.61 -20.30
CA LYS A 69 7.64 -5.88 -20.48
C LYS A 69 8.41 -4.96 -19.53
N MET A 70 8.25 -5.18 -18.22
CA MET A 70 8.97 -4.46 -17.20
C MET A 70 10.46 -4.82 -17.31
N PRO A 71 11.38 -3.85 -17.23
CA PRO A 71 12.79 -4.16 -17.09
C PRO A 71 12.98 -4.88 -15.76
N THR A 72 13.29 -6.18 -15.83
CA THR A 72 13.71 -6.96 -14.68
C THR A 72 15.01 -6.36 -14.15
N GLY A 73 14.98 -5.60 -13.05
CA GLY A 73 16.19 -4.91 -12.62
C GLY A 73 16.16 -4.32 -11.23
N GLY A 74 16.31 -5.17 -10.21
CA GLY A 74 16.63 -4.77 -8.85
C GLY A 74 16.85 -6.00 -7.98
N SER A 75 17.98 -6.08 -7.27
CA SER A 75 18.21 -7.22 -6.38
C SER A 75 17.22 -7.14 -5.20
N ARG A 76 16.52 -8.24 -4.93
CA ARG A 76 15.49 -8.31 -3.86
C ARG A 76 16.04 -7.89 -2.49
N LYS A 77 17.35 -8.11 -2.27
CA LYS A 77 18.07 -7.73 -1.04
C LYS A 77 18.12 -6.21 -0.85
N LEU A 78 18.48 -5.45 -1.89
CA LEU A 78 18.56 -3.99 -1.81
C LEU A 78 17.18 -3.35 -1.65
N SER A 79 16.17 -3.87 -2.37
CA SER A 79 14.77 -3.44 -2.22
C SER A 79 14.24 -3.66 -0.78
N ARG A 80 14.61 -4.78 -0.15
CA ARG A 80 14.25 -5.09 1.24
C ARG A 80 14.88 -4.12 2.24
N LEU A 81 16.16 -3.79 2.07
CA LEU A 81 16.85 -2.83 2.93
C LEU A 81 16.26 -1.42 2.79
N ALA A 82 15.95 -1.00 1.56
CA ALA A 82 15.29 0.28 1.30
C ALA A 82 13.90 0.37 1.96
N TYR A 83 13.13 -0.73 1.96
CA TYR A 83 11.83 -0.80 2.64
C TYR A 83 11.96 -0.71 4.17
N ILE A 84 12.93 -1.39 4.77
CA ILE A 84 13.18 -1.37 6.22
C ILE A 84 13.63 0.02 6.69
N ALA A 85 14.48 0.68 5.91
CA ALA A 85 14.92 2.05 6.20
C ALA A 85 13.82 3.11 5.98
N HIS A 86 12.72 2.76 5.32
CA HIS A 86 11.71 3.74 4.94
C HIS A 86 10.86 4.18 6.15
N PRO A 87 10.84 5.47 6.51
CA PRO A 87 10.26 5.94 7.78
C PRO A 87 8.73 5.79 7.87
N LYS A 88 8.04 5.61 6.73
CA LYS A 88 6.59 5.37 6.68
C LYS A 88 6.21 3.90 6.47
N LEU A 89 6.95 3.21 5.62
CA LEU A 89 6.60 1.86 5.15
C LEU A 89 7.26 0.78 6.02
N GLY A 90 8.44 1.04 6.55
CA GLY A 90 9.22 0.11 7.37
C GLY A 90 8.94 0.17 8.87
N LYS A 91 7.99 0.99 9.35
CA LYS A 91 7.79 1.27 10.80
C LYS A 91 7.70 0.01 11.68
N CYS A 92 7.06 -1.05 11.17
CA CYS A 92 6.84 -2.28 11.93
C CYS A 92 7.98 -3.30 11.80
N ALA A 93 8.94 -3.09 10.90
CA ALA A 93 10.01 -4.06 10.64
C ALA A 93 11.13 -4.01 11.72
N PRO A 94 11.68 -2.85 12.11
CA PRO A 94 12.64 -2.76 13.21
C PRO A 94 12.08 -3.30 14.53
N ALA A 95 10.82 -2.96 14.84
CA ALA A 95 10.16 -3.40 16.06
C ALA A 95 10.04 -4.94 16.17
N ARG A 96 9.89 -5.65 15.04
CA ARG A 96 9.89 -7.13 15.01
C ARG A 96 11.29 -7.68 15.25
N THR A 97 12.29 -7.14 14.56
CA THR A 97 13.70 -7.56 14.75
C THR A 97 14.21 -7.34 16.18
N THR A 98 13.81 -6.24 16.82
CA THR A 98 14.19 -5.97 18.22
C THR A 98 13.45 -6.85 19.21
N LYS A 99 12.21 -7.25 18.90
CA LYS A 99 11.43 -8.15 19.77
C LYS A 99 11.98 -9.57 19.70
N ASP A 100 12.29 -10.07 18.52
CA ASP A 100 12.89 -11.39 18.34
C ASP A 100 14.30 -11.46 18.96
N LEU A 101 15.07 -10.37 18.89
CA LEU A 101 16.39 -10.29 19.53
C LEU A 101 16.29 -10.29 21.08
N ARG A 102 15.23 -9.70 21.63
CA ARG A 102 15.00 -9.66 23.10
C ARG A 102 14.28 -10.91 23.62
N LEU A 103 13.47 -11.56 22.79
CA LEU A 103 12.66 -12.72 23.16
C LEU A 103 13.45 -14.01 22.93
N CYS A 104 14.40 -14.31 23.83
CA CYS A 104 14.92 -15.67 23.96
C CYS A 104 13.78 -16.59 24.42
N ARG A 105 13.25 -17.45 23.54
CA ARG A 105 12.29 -18.49 23.93
C ARG A 105 13.06 -19.79 24.20
N PRO A 106 13.38 -20.15 25.45
CA PRO A 106 13.95 -21.46 25.75
C PRO A 106 12.90 -22.53 25.47
N LYS A 107 13.21 -23.43 24.53
CA LYS A 107 12.43 -24.65 24.33
C LYS A 107 12.86 -25.63 25.41
N SER A 108 12.05 -25.78 26.46
CA SER A 108 12.33 -26.68 27.60
C SER A 108 12.65 -28.11 27.11
N GLN A 109 13.87 -28.57 27.32
CA GLN A 109 14.24 -29.98 27.27
C GLN A 109 14.46 -30.44 28.72
N ALA A 110 13.61 -31.34 29.21
CA ALA A 110 13.83 -31.99 30.50
C ALA A 110 14.87 -33.10 30.33
N LYS A 111 16.07 -32.91 30.89
CA LYS A 111 17.03 -33.97 31.22
C LYS A 111 17.72 -33.60 32.53
N THR A 112 17.45 -34.34 33.59
CA THR A 112 18.14 -34.27 34.88
C THR A 112 19.22 -35.35 34.98
N PRO A 113 20.42 -35.00 35.47
CA PRO A 113 21.24 -35.96 36.20
C PRO A 113 21.72 -35.37 37.54
N THR A 114 21.39 -36.02 38.65
CA THR A 114 22.08 -35.77 39.93
C THR A 114 22.64 -37.10 40.42
N LYS A 115 23.95 -37.12 40.63
CA LYS A 115 24.78 -38.28 40.99
C LYS A 115 25.33 -38.08 42.39
N ALA A 116 25.18 -39.05 43.29
CA ALA A 116 26.06 -39.31 44.43
C ALA A 116 25.89 -40.78 44.90
N LYS A 117 26.98 -41.41 45.34
CA LYS A 117 27.21 -42.85 45.67
C LYS A 117 28.07 -42.88 46.96
N PRO A 118 28.47 -44.04 47.57
CA PRO A 118 27.86 -45.23 48.24
C PRO A 118 28.18 -45.22 49.80
N PRO A 119 28.21 -46.30 50.66
CA PRO A 119 28.24 -47.76 50.39
C PRO A 119 27.57 -48.79 51.34
N ALA A 120 27.61 -50.04 50.83
CA ALA A 120 27.71 -51.35 51.51
C ALA A 120 26.44 -52.03 52.08
N ALA A 121 26.05 -53.15 51.46
CA ALA A 121 26.14 -54.49 52.06
C ALA A 121 25.52 -55.61 51.17
N ALA A 122 26.35 -56.59 50.85
CA ALA A 122 26.10 -58.04 50.70
C ALA A 122 25.15 -58.67 49.64
N ALA A 123 25.76 -59.65 48.96
CA ALA A 123 25.28 -60.97 48.52
C ALA A 123 24.73 -61.16 47.07
N PRO A 124 25.43 -61.94 46.22
CA PRO A 124 24.93 -62.46 44.94
C PRO A 124 24.41 -63.91 45.03
N ALA A 125 23.72 -64.35 43.96
CA ALA A 125 23.16 -65.70 43.66
C ALA A 125 21.69 -65.89 44.09
N ALA A 126 20.79 -66.58 43.36
CA ALA A 126 20.98 -67.66 42.40
C ALA A 126 19.80 -67.83 41.40
N LYS A 127 20.15 -68.38 40.23
CA LYS A 127 19.46 -69.34 39.33
C LYS A 127 17.92 -69.57 39.43
N GLY A 128 17.27 -69.58 38.26
CA GLY A 128 16.08 -70.43 38.01
C GLY A 128 15.28 -70.15 36.72
N ALA A 129 15.44 -71.03 35.71
CA ALA A 129 14.49 -71.49 34.67
C ALA A 129 13.72 -70.45 33.78
N GLN A 130 13.90 -70.36 32.45
CA GLN A 130 13.38 -71.25 31.36
C GLN A 130 11.92 -71.71 31.63
N THR A 131 10.88 -71.38 30.85
CA THR A 131 10.68 -71.47 29.38
C THR A 131 9.44 -70.66 28.92
N PRO A 132 9.26 -70.45 27.59
CA PRO A 132 8.32 -69.49 26.98
C PRO A 132 6.98 -70.13 26.56
N THR A 133 5.93 -69.34 26.31
CA THR A 133 4.82 -69.77 25.44
C THR A 133 4.02 -68.60 24.82
N LYS A 134 3.96 -68.60 23.47
CA LYS A 134 2.94 -68.14 22.49
C LYS A 134 2.16 -66.82 22.70
N ALA A 135 1.73 -66.08 21.69
CA ALA A 135 1.99 -65.91 20.25
C ALA A 135 0.93 -64.86 19.79
N PRO A 136 1.21 -63.94 18.86
CA PRO A 136 0.17 -63.15 18.21
C PRO A 136 -0.26 -63.80 16.90
N GLU A 137 -1.53 -63.63 16.57
CA GLU A 137 -2.00 -63.50 15.19
C GLU A 137 -2.07 -62.00 14.85
#